data_AF-A0A524QG59-F1
#
_entry.id   AF-A0A524QG59-F1
#
_cell.length_a   1.000
_cell.length_b   1.000
_cell.length_c   1.000
_cell.angle_alpha   90.00
_cell.angle_beta   90.00
_cell.angle_gamma   90.00
#
_symmetry.space_group_name_H-M   'P 1'
#
loop_
_entity.id
_entity.type
_entity.pdbx_description
1 polymer ?
#
loop_
_entity_poly.entity_id
_entity_poly.type
_entity_poly.pdbx_seq_one_letter_code
_entity_poly.pdbx_strand_id
1 'polypeptide(L)'
;MLARFAGRCTLCGGHIAVGAAITKSRIAGKFVHAACVARAGDAQRAPFAAAARDGDIVKTGKLHARRFDSVAALTECAAQPAGVNQEKWNELNVRGKGKQWYGVENQKAAHAIFAAGAWPEGVERMLAALGDLQGDTKPRNIRRTRTRSDFGAEVDVTEYWRGRGDVAWSSCRREQRTGPQTVTVAINPSISAGEDAEKIFWRGAAALCLADKLTVAGYNVEIVLLFCVHGLFTESSIRASRDDDAVIECCVKSARAPLDLNALAVSACLGAFPRELIFKTLCT
;
A
#
# COMPACT_ATOMS: atom_id res chain seq x y z
N MET A 1 -22.27 -16.48 -31.78
CA MET A 1 -21.07 -17.34 -31.83
C MET A 1 -19.98 -16.69 -30.99
N LEU A 2 -19.83 -17.09 -29.73
CA LEU A 2 -18.77 -16.60 -28.83
C LEU A 2 -17.72 -17.70 -28.72
N ALA A 3 -16.56 -17.49 -29.33
CA ALA A 3 -15.42 -18.39 -29.21
C ALA A 3 -14.78 -18.22 -27.83
N ARG A 4 -14.81 -19.28 -27.01
CA ARG A 4 -14.06 -19.39 -25.76
C ARG A 4 -12.66 -19.88 -26.08
N PHE A 5 -11.64 -19.04 -25.94
CA PHE A 5 -10.25 -19.49 -25.91
C PHE A 5 -9.90 -19.93 -24.48
N ALA A 6 -9.61 -21.22 -24.30
CA ALA A 6 -9.12 -21.80 -23.07
C ALA A 6 -7.66 -22.24 -23.27
N GLY A 7 -6.70 -21.41 -22.85
CA GLY A 7 -5.30 -21.81 -22.67
C GLY A 7 -5.08 -22.25 -21.23
N ARG A 8 -4.68 -23.51 -21.01
CA ARG A 8 -4.37 -24.07 -19.69
C ARG A 8 -2.96 -23.64 -19.25
N CYS A 9 -2.85 -22.97 -18.10
CA CYS A 9 -1.60 -22.86 -17.35
C CYS A 9 -1.46 -24.10 -16.45
N THR A 10 -0.44 -24.92 -16.68
CA THR A 10 -0.28 -26.26 -16.06
C THR A 10 0.29 -26.26 -14.64
N LEU A 11 0.41 -25.11 -13.97
CA LEU A 11 1.03 -25.03 -12.62
C LEU A 11 0.12 -24.50 -11.51
N CYS A 12 -1.11 -24.09 -11.80
CA CYS A 12 -2.07 -23.65 -10.78
C CYS A 12 -3.51 -23.83 -11.27
N GLY A 13 -4.10 -24.99 -10.96
CA GLY A 13 -5.49 -25.33 -11.31
C GLY A 13 -6.52 -24.55 -10.49
N GLY A 14 -6.75 -23.28 -10.83
CA GLY A 14 -7.82 -22.47 -10.26
C GLY A 14 -8.23 -21.33 -11.19
N HIS A 15 -9.53 -21.16 -11.40
CA HIS A 15 -10.09 -20.01 -12.11
C HIS A 15 -9.87 -18.73 -11.27
N ILE A 16 -9.10 -17.77 -11.79
CA ILE A 16 -8.82 -16.49 -11.14
C ILE A 16 -9.89 -15.47 -11.57
N ALA A 17 -10.74 -15.07 -10.62
CA ALA A 17 -11.40 -13.77 -10.66
C ALA A 17 -10.41 -12.74 -10.09
N VAL A 18 -10.31 -11.56 -10.71
CA VAL A 18 -9.42 -10.46 -10.31
C VAL A 18 -9.64 -10.13 -8.83
N GLY A 19 -8.67 -10.53 -8.01
CA GLY A 19 -8.61 -10.29 -6.58
C GLY A 19 -7.18 -10.50 -6.12
N ALA A 20 -6.54 -9.41 -5.69
CA ALA A 20 -5.31 -9.35 -4.90
C ALA A 20 -4.24 -10.43 -5.21
N ALA A 21 -3.20 -10.05 -5.95
CA ALA A 21 -2.00 -10.88 -6.06
C ALA A 21 -1.28 -10.95 -4.71
N ILE A 22 -1.45 -12.07 -4.00
CA ILE A 22 -0.73 -12.42 -2.76
C ILE A 22 0.57 -13.13 -3.17
N THR A 23 1.71 -12.47 -3.09
CA THR A 23 3.02 -13.15 -3.17
C THR A 23 3.44 -13.62 -1.78
N LYS A 24 3.64 -14.92 -1.62
CA LYS A 24 4.17 -15.54 -0.39
C LYS A 24 5.71 -15.52 -0.45
N SER A 25 6.37 -14.79 0.44
CA SER A 25 7.80 -15.04 0.75
C SER A 25 7.93 -15.49 2.20
N ARG A 26 8.58 -16.64 2.40
CA ARG A 26 8.76 -17.27 3.71
C ARG A 26 10.07 -16.77 4.32
N ILE A 27 9.99 -15.91 5.35
CA ILE A 27 11.14 -15.58 6.20
C ILE A 27 10.69 -15.73 7.66
N ALA A 28 11.35 -16.62 8.40
CA ALA A 28 11.27 -16.79 9.86
C ALA A 28 9.86 -16.99 10.49
N GLY A 29 8.95 -17.72 9.85
CA GLY A 29 7.77 -18.29 10.54
C GLY A 29 6.68 -17.31 10.99
N LYS A 30 6.76 -16.02 10.65
CA LYS A 30 5.70 -15.04 10.88
C LYS A 30 5.23 -14.46 9.55
N PHE A 31 3.93 -14.60 9.26
CA PHE A 31 3.29 -13.99 8.09
C PHE A 31 3.01 -12.52 8.38
N VAL A 32 3.71 -11.60 7.71
CA VAL A 32 3.26 -10.21 7.61
C VAL A 32 2.62 -10.06 6.23
N HIS A 33 1.30 -10.09 6.20
CA HIS A 33 0.52 -9.83 5.00
C HIS A 33 0.41 -8.32 4.78
N ALA A 34 1.06 -7.80 3.75
CA ALA A 34 0.72 -6.48 3.22
C ALA A 34 -0.41 -6.65 2.20
N ALA A 35 -1.65 -6.44 2.63
CA ALA A 35 -2.78 -6.32 1.73
C ALA A 35 -2.79 -4.91 1.12
N CYS A 36 -3.07 -4.79 -0.18
CA CYS A 36 -3.50 -3.53 -0.76
C CYS A 36 -4.92 -3.27 -0.23
N VAL A 37 -5.05 -2.54 0.87
CA VAL A 37 -6.34 -2.23 1.47
C VAL A 37 -6.82 -0.90 0.92
N ALA A 38 -7.68 -0.94 -0.10
CA ALA A 38 -8.51 0.20 -0.45
C ALA A 38 -9.49 0.44 0.72
N ARG A 39 -9.25 1.45 1.55
CA ARG A 39 -10.16 1.82 2.65
C ARG A 39 -11.15 2.87 2.18
N ALA A 40 -12.37 2.70 2.65
CA ALA A 40 -13.51 3.52 2.32
C ALA A 40 -13.88 4.41 3.53
N GLY A 41 -13.46 5.68 3.54
CA GLY A 41 -13.93 6.72 4.48
C GLY A 41 -12.92 7.21 5.51
N ASP A 42 -13.08 8.46 5.95
CA ASP A 42 -12.18 9.21 6.83
C ASP A 42 -12.25 8.79 8.33
N ALA A 43 -13.27 8.04 8.74
CA ALA A 43 -13.66 7.96 10.16
C ALA A 43 -13.09 6.78 10.97
N GLN A 44 -12.33 5.85 10.39
CA GLN A 44 -11.73 4.72 11.13
C GLN A 44 -10.29 4.42 10.68
N ARG A 45 -9.37 5.34 10.98
CA ARG A 45 -7.92 5.10 10.98
C ARG A 45 -7.51 4.54 12.36
N ALA A 46 -7.26 3.23 12.46
CA ALA A 46 -6.59 2.61 13.62
C ALA A 46 -5.23 2.04 13.17
N PRO A 47 -4.15 2.03 13.99
CA PRO A 47 -3.92 2.65 15.31
C PRO A 47 -3.40 4.10 15.26
N PHE A 48 -3.29 4.69 14.06
CA PHE A 48 -2.98 6.12 13.91
C PHE A 48 -4.22 6.96 14.21
N ALA A 49 -4.58 7.07 15.48
CA ALA A 49 -5.59 8.02 15.93
C ALA A 49 -5.18 9.44 15.46
N ALA A 50 -6.18 10.28 15.17
CA ALA A 50 -6.08 11.60 14.53
C ALA A 50 -5.23 12.67 15.27
N ALA A 51 -4.38 12.28 16.23
CA ALA A 51 -3.65 13.17 17.12
C ALA A 51 -2.11 13.15 16.95
N ALA A 52 -1.54 12.21 16.18
CA ALA A 52 -0.10 12.21 15.91
C ALA A 52 0.24 13.29 14.87
N ARG A 53 1.09 14.25 15.24
CA ARG A 53 1.63 15.25 14.31
C ARG A 53 2.64 14.60 13.37
N ASP A 54 2.98 15.31 12.30
CA ASP A 54 4.04 14.89 11.38
C ASP A 54 5.32 14.54 12.13
N GLY A 55 5.78 13.29 11.96
CA GLY A 55 6.99 12.78 12.59
C GLY A 55 6.84 12.23 14.03
N ASP A 56 5.66 12.35 14.66
CA ASP A 56 5.46 11.82 16.00
C ASP A 56 5.55 10.29 16.02
N ILE A 57 6.26 9.75 17.02
CA ILE A 57 6.38 8.31 17.25
C ILE A 57 5.26 7.86 18.17
N VAL A 58 4.29 7.13 17.62
CA VAL A 58 3.29 6.45 18.43
C VAL A 58 3.80 5.06 18.76
N LYS A 59 4.18 4.83 20.02
CA LYS A 59 4.60 3.51 20.51
C LYS A 59 3.40 2.74 21.02
N THR A 60 3.02 1.66 20.32
CA THR A 60 1.95 0.74 20.75
C THR A 60 2.58 -0.62 21.05
N GLY A 61 3.09 -0.81 22.27
CA GLY A 61 3.85 -2.01 22.63
C GLY A 61 5.21 -2.08 21.90
N LYS A 62 5.42 -3.14 21.11
CA LYS A 62 6.63 -3.36 20.29
C LYS A 62 6.58 -2.71 18.90
N LEU A 63 5.46 -2.03 18.58
CA LEU A 63 5.27 -1.37 17.30
C LEU A 63 5.56 0.13 17.43
N HIS A 64 6.49 0.60 16.61
CA HIS A 64 6.83 2.00 16.43
C HIS A 64 6.15 2.50 15.15
N ALA A 65 5.24 3.45 15.29
CA ALA A 65 4.51 3.99 14.15
C ALA A 65 4.90 5.46 13.94
N ARG A 66 5.36 5.82 12.74
CA ARG A 66 5.64 7.21 12.32
C ARG A 66 4.81 7.55 11.10
N ARG A 67 4.28 8.77 11.05
CA ARG A 67 3.48 9.25 9.92
C ARG A 67 4.01 10.59 9.42
N PHE A 68 4.03 10.72 8.10
CA PHE A 68 4.42 11.93 7.39
C PHE A 68 3.32 12.29 6.41
N ASP A 69 2.82 13.52 6.47
CA ASP A 69 1.77 14.02 5.59
C ASP A 69 2.32 14.43 4.20
N SER A 70 3.64 14.45 4.01
CA SER A 70 4.29 14.70 2.73
C SER A 70 5.66 14.04 2.59
N VAL A 71 6.12 13.89 1.34
CA VAL A 71 7.50 13.49 1.03
C VAL A 71 8.51 14.53 1.55
N ALA A 72 8.15 15.81 1.56
CA ALA A 72 9.02 16.87 2.09
C ALA A 72 9.30 16.66 3.59
N ALA A 73 8.26 16.42 4.39
CA ALA A 73 8.39 16.11 5.82
C ALA A 73 9.26 14.85 6.05
N LEU A 74 9.08 13.81 5.22
CA LEU A 74 9.92 12.62 5.24
C LEU A 74 11.40 12.97 4.95
N THR A 75 11.67 13.80 3.93
CA THR A 75 13.03 14.20 3.55
C THR A 75 13.70 15.09 4.59
N GLU A 76 12.95 15.97 5.26
CA GLU A 76 13.45 16.82 6.35
C GLU A 76 13.86 15.98 7.56
N CYS A 77 13.04 14.98 7.92
CA CYS A 77 13.39 13.98 8.92
C CYS A 77 14.67 13.22 8.51
N ALA A 78 14.75 12.81 7.24
CA ALA A 78 15.90 12.07 6.70
C ALA A 78 17.22 12.87 6.68
N ALA A 79 17.14 14.21 6.76
CA ALA A 79 18.31 15.09 6.73
C ALA A 79 18.97 15.22 8.11
N GLN A 80 18.30 14.80 9.20
CA GLN A 80 18.88 14.80 10.52
C GLN A 80 20.07 13.82 10.59
N PRO A 81 21.13 14.13 11.36
CA PRO A 81 22.29 13.24 11.46
C PRO A 81 21.85 11.90 12.03
N ALA A 82 22.20 10.80 11.34
CA ALA A 82 21.79 9.49 11.79
C ALA A 82 22.56 9.10 13.07
N GLY A 83 21.83 8.86 14.16
CA GLY A 83 22.45 8.53 15.44
C GLY A 83 22.99 7.10 15.49
N VAL A 84 22.34 6.16 14.78
CA VAL A 84 22.62 4.72 14.87
C VAL A 84 22.72 4.11 13.48
N ASN A 85 23.70 3.22 13.25
CA ASN A 85 23.93 2.46 12.00
C ASN A 85 24.43 3.24 10.76
N GLN A 86 24.89 4.50 10.89
CA GLN A 86 25.50 5.27 9.78
C GLN A 86 26.65 4.50 9.10
N GLU A 87 27.50 3.83 9.87
CA GLU A 87 28.64 3.06 9.37
C GLU A 87 28.20 1.88 8.48
N LYS A 88 27.26 1.04 8.96
CA LYS A 88 26.67 -0.06 8.17
C LYS A 88 26.00 0.45 6.89
N TRP A 89 25.44 1.66 6.93
CA TRP A 89 24.84 2.25 5.75
C TRP A 89 25.87 2.70 4.72
N ASN A 90 26.95 3.34 5.18
CA ASN A 90 28.08 3.66 4.31
C ASN A 90 28.63 2.38 3.66
N GLU A 91 28.76 1.28 4.40
CA GLU A 91 29.14 -0.02 3.83
C GLU A 91 28.15 -0.54 2.77
N LEU A 92 26.84 -0.44 3.01
CA LEU A 92 25.81 -0.88 2.06
C LEU A 92 25.79 -0.03 0.78
N ASN A 93 26.07 1.27 0.88
CA ASN A 93 26.20 2.18 -0.26
C ASN A 93 27.48 1.93 -1.07
N VAL A 94 28.58 1.57 -0.41
CA VAL A 94 29.87 1.32 -1.08
C VAL A 94 29.83 0.06 -1.97
N ARG A 95 28.90 -0.88 -1.74
CA ARG A 95 28.81 -2.14 -2.50
C ARG A 95 28.34 -2.02 -3.97
N GLY A 96 28.45 -0.84 -4.58
CA GLY A 96 28.36 -0.68 -6.04
C GLY A 96 27.11 -1.31 -6.65
N LYS A 97 25.95 -1.06 -6.04
CA LYS A 97 24.73 -1.72 -6.48
C LYS A 97 24.17 -0.99 -7.70
N GLY A 98 24.31 -1.58 -8.89
CA GLY A 98 23.83 -0.99 -10.14
C GLY A 98 22.31 -1.05 -10.32
N LYS A 99 21.87 -1.29 -11.55
CA LYS A 99 20.45 -1.31 -11.96
C LYS A 99 19.52 -2.15 -11.09
N GLN A 100 19.99 -3.29 -10.58
CA GLN A 100 19.21 -4.18 -9.71
C GLN A 100 18.81 -3.51 -8.37
N TRP A 101 19.55 -2.51 -7.91
CA TRP A 101 19.28 -1.84 -6.64
C TRP A 101 18.56 -0.51 -6.79
N TYR A 102 18.98 0.34 -7.71
CA TYR A 102 18.33 1.64 -7.86
C TYR A 102 17.13 1.57 -8.81
N GLY A 103 17.04 0.55 -9.66
CA GLY A 103 16.12 0.51 -10.82
C GLY A 103 16.65 1.30 -12.01
N VAL A 104 17.76 2.02 -11.82
CA VAL A 104 18.49 2.83 -12.80
C VAL A 104 19.98 2.53 -12.66
N GLU A 105 20.78 2.93 -13.65
CA GLU A 105 22.18 2.48 -13.80
C GLU A 105 23.03 2.64 -12.53
N ASN A 106 22.86 3.76 -11.82
CA ASN A 106 23.62 4.09 -10.62
C ASN A 106 22.88 5.12 -9.75
N GLN A 107 23.42 5.38 -8.56
CA GLN A 107 22.89 6.35 -7.61
C GLN A 107 22.80 7.78 -8.18
N LYS A 108 23.80 8.20 -8.95
CA LYS A 108 23.83 9.55 -9.55
C LYS A 108 22.64 9.75 -10.51
N ALA A 109 22.32 8.74 -11.30
CA ALA A 109 21.13 8.75 -12.17
C ALA A 109 19.84 8.85 -11.35
N ALA A 110 19.73 8.13 -10.24
CA ALA A 110 18.58 8.24 -9.34
C ALA A 110 18.45 9.66 -8.76
N HIS A 111 19.55 10.27 -8.32
CA HIS A 111 19.55 11.64 -7.79
C HIS A 111 19.18 12.68 -8.84
N ALA A 112 19.61 12.49 -10.09
CA ALA A 112 19.17 13.34 -11.20
C ALA A 112 17.66 13.28 -11.40
N ILE A 113 17.07 12.08 -11.31
CA ILE A 113 15.61 11.90 -11.37
C ILE A 113 14.90 12.55 -10.18
N PHE A 114 15.45 12.43 -8.96
CA PHE A 114 14.92 13.10 -7.78
C PHE A 114 14.93 14.63 -7.94
N ALA A 115 16.04 15.18 -8.42
CA ALA A 115 16.18 16.62 -8.65
C ALA A 115 15.23 17.14 -9.74
N ALA A 116 14.99 16.33 -10.78
CA ALA A 116 14.03 16.65 -11.83
C ALA A 116 12.57 16.54 -11.35
N GLY A 117 12.29 15.75 -10.32
CA GLY A 117 10.93 15.50 -9.82
C GLY A 117 10.04 14.73 -10.80
N ALA A 118 10.61 14.13 -11.84
CA ALA A 118 9.88 13.44 -12.90
C ALA A 118 10.67 12.25 -13.44
N TRP A 119 9.98 11.16 -13.78
CA TRP A 119 10.58 9.98 -14.42
C TRP A 119 9.78 9.49 -15.63
N PRO A 120 9.91 10.16 -16.80
CA PRO A 120 9.11 9.85 -17.99
C PRO A 120 9.26 8.41 -18.47
N GLU A 121 10.47 7.87 -18.46
CA GLU A 121 10.77 6.50 -18.91
C GLU A 121 10.04 5.46 -18.04
N GLY A 122 9.94 5.72 -16.73
CA GLY A 122 9.21 4.87 -15.80
C GLY A 122 7.70 4.86 -16.08
N VAL A 123 7.15 6.03 -16.43
CA VAL A 123 5.74 6.17 -16.81
C VAL A 123 5.46 5.47 -18.14
N GLU A 124 6.30 5.68 -19.15
CA GLU A 124 6.18 4.99 -20.45
C GLU A 124 6.18 3.48 -20.27
N ARG A 125 7.15 2.96 -19.50
CA ARG A 125 7.24 1.52 -19.21
C ARG A 125 6.02 0.99 -18.48
N MET A 126 5.49 1.74 -17.51
CA MET A 126 4.27 1.38 -16.79
C MET A 126 3.06 1.34 -17.73
N LEU A 127 2.88 2.37 -18.54
CA LEU A 127 1.74 2.48 -19.48
C LEU A 127 1.81 1.41 -20.56
N ALA A 128 3.00 1.12 -21.09
CA ALA A 128 3.20 0.05 -22.06
C ALA A 128 2.81 -1.33 -21.52
N ALA A 129 3.00 -1.57 -20.22
CA ALA A 129 2.74 -2.87 -19.61
C ALA A 129 1.32 -3.04 -19.05
N LEU A 130 0.70 -1.96 -18.58
CA LEU A 130 -0.56 -2.00 -17.82
C LEU A 130 -1.67 -1.13 -18.43
N GLY A 131 -1.37 -0.35 -19.47
CA GLY A 131 -2.35 0.53 -20.13
C GLY A 131 -3.56 -0.23 -20.67
N ASP A 132 -3.32 -1.46 -21.14
CA ASP A 132 -4.31 -2.38 -21.71
C ASP A 132 -5.14 -3.13 -20.66
N LEU A 133 -4.95 -2.87 -19.37
CA LEU A 133 -5.84 -3.43 -18.35
C LEU A 133 -7.25 -2.89 -18.53
N GLN A 134 -8.08 -3.70 -19.18
CA GLN A 134 -9.51 -3.46 -19.38
C GLN A 134 -10.30 -4.04 -18.19
N GLY A 135 -11.24 -3.27 -17.67
CA GLY A 135 -12.13 -3.70 -16.59
C GLY A 135 -13.12 -2.62 -16.20
N ASP A 136 -14.20 -3.00 -15.53
CA ASP A 136 -15.10 -2.03 -14.88
C ASP A 136 -14.32 -1.38 -13.73
N THR A 137 -13.91 -0.14 -13.94
CA THR A 137 -13.07 0.62 -13.00
C THR A 137 -13.89 1.24 -11.88
N LYS A 138 -15.21 1.08 -11.86
CA LYS A 138 -16.08 1.58 -10.80
C LYS A 138 -16.09 0.60 -9.62
N PRO A 139 -15.37 0.86 -8.52
CA PRO A 139 -15.46 0.05 -7.33
C PRO A 139 -16.91 -0.03 -6.85
N ARG A 140 -17.42 -1.25 -6.71
CA ARG A 140 -18.76 -1.53 -6.20
C ARG A 140 -18.69 -1.75 -4.70
N ASN A 141 -19.37 -0.92 -3.92
CA ASN A 141 -19.53 -1.18 -2.50
C ASN A 141 -20.65 -2.19 -2.31
N ILE A 142 -20.28 -3.45 -2.07
CA ILE A 142 -21.22 -4.54 -1.83
C ILE A 142 -21.32 -4.75 -0.32
N ARG A 143 -22.36 -4.17 0.28
CA ARG A 143 -22.65 -4.36 1.71
C ARG A 143 -23.70 -5.47 1.88
N ARG A 144 -23.52 -6.29 2.91
CA ARG A 144 -24.60 -7.18 3.36
C ARG A 144 -25.49 -6.39 4.30
N THR A 145 -26.74 -6.18 3.88
CA THR A 145 -27.77 -5.55 4.71
C THR A 145 -28.70 -6.64 5.21
N ARG A 146 -28.97 -6.65 6.51
CA ARG A 146 -29.99 -7.52 7.09
C ARG A 146 -31.34 -6.87 6.85
N THR A 147 -32.22 -7.58 6.18
CA THR A 147 -33.61 -7.17 5.92
C THR A 147 -34.54 -8.06 6.73
N ARG A 148 -35.62 -7.48 7.27
CA ARG A 148 -36.67 -8.24 7.96
C ARG A 148 -37.89 -8.40 7.06
N SER A 149 -38.52 -9.56 7.15
CA SER A 149 -39.67 -9.96 6.32
C SER A 149 -40.48 -11.05 7.02
N ASP A 150 -41.56 -11.48 6.37
CA ASP A 150 -42.45 -12.57 6.75
C ASP A 150 -41.84 -13.96 6.52
N PHE A 151 -40.77 -14.04 5.71
CA PHE A 151 -39.97 -15.23 5.48
C PHE A 151 -38.47 -14.91 5.52
N GLY A 152 -37.64 -15.85 5.95
CA GLY A 152 -36.19 -15.63 6.04
C GLY A 152 -35.42 -16.82 6.56
N ALA A 153 -34.12 -16.62 6.77
CA ALA A 153 -33.20 -17.66 7.24
C ALA A 153 -33.14 -17.74 8.78
N GLU A 154 -33.31 -16.61 9.45
CA GLU A 154 -33.25 -16.51 10.92
C GLU A 154 -34.52 -15.86 11.45
N VAL A 155 -35.16 -16.49 12.43
CA VAL A 155 -36.36 -15.97 13.11
C VAL A 155 -35.98 -15.26 14.41
N ASP A 156 -36.50 -14.05 14.61
CA ASP A 156 -36.51 -13.32 15.88
C ASP A 156 -37.75 -13.73 16.67
N VAL A 157 -37.54 -14.64 17.61
CA VAL A 157 -38.59 -15.23 18.45
C VAL A 157 -39.35 -14.14 19.22
N THR A 158 -38.69 -13.05 19.61
CA THR A 158 -39.33 -11.95 20.37
C THR A 158 -40.37 -11.22 19.52
N GLU A 159 -40.03 -10.94 18.27
CA GLU A 159 -40.93 -10.25 17.32
C GLU A 159 -42.10 -11.15 16.92
N TYR A 160 -41.84 -12.44 16.75
CA TYR A 160 -42.86 -13.43 16.47
C TYR A 160 -43.91 -13.51 17.59
N TRP A 161 -43.48 -13.63 18.86
CA TRP A 161 -44.40 -13.68 20.01
C TRP A 161 -45.15 -12.38 20.26
N ARG A 162 -44.62 -11.24 19.80
CA ARG A 162 -45.33 -9.95 19.81
C ARG A 162 -46.42 -9.85 18.74
N GLY A 163 -46.66 -10.91 17.96
CA GLY A 163 -47.62 -10.93 16.86
C GLY A 163 -47.13 -10.24 15.59
N ARG A 164 -45.84 -9.90 15.51
CA ARG A 164 -45.21 -9.23 14.35
C ARG A 164 -44.52 -10.24 13.43
N GLY A 165 -45.29 -11.25 13.01
CA GLY A 165 -44.80 -12.34 12.14
C GLY A 165 -44.28 -11.86 10.79
N ASP A 166 -44.79 -10.72 10.31
CA ASP A 166 -44.44 -10.04 9.07
C ASP A 166 -43.01 -9.45 9.04
N VAL A 167 -42.38 -9.29 10.21
CA VAL A 167 -40.99 -8.82 10.36
C VAL A 167 -40.14 -9.72 11.26
N ALA A 168 -40.71 -10.84 11.71
CA ALA A 168 -40.03 -11.77 12.60
C ALA A 168 -38.85 -12.47 11.92
N TRP A 169 -38.87 -12.61 10.60
CA TRP A 169 -37.81 -13.29 9.88
C TRP A 169 -36.80 -12.31 9.37
N SER A 170 -35.56 -12.76 9.26
CA SER A 170 -34.48 -11.96 8.72
C SER A 170 -33.68 -12.72 7.69
N SER A 171 -33.27 -11.98 6.67
CA SER A 171 -32.44 -12.45 5.56
C SER A 171 -31.29 -11.47 5.35
N CYS A 172 -30.19 -11.96 4.79
CA CYS A 172 -29.06 -11.11 4.40
C CYS A 172 -29.05 -10.96 2.89
N ARG A 173 -29.23 -9.73 2.40
CA ARG A 173 -29.12 -9.42 0.96
C ARG A 173 -27.85 -8.60 0.70
N ARG A 174 -27.21 -8.87 -0.44
CA ARG A 174 -26.14 -8.01 -0.97
C ARG A 174 -26.80 -6.81 -1.64
N GLU A 175 -26.55 -5.63 -1.09
CA GLU A 175 -27.02 -4.36 -1.62
C GLU A 175 -25.82 -3.64 -2.24
N GLN A 176 -25.98 -3.18 -3.48
CA GLN A 176 -24.99 -2.30 -4.10
C GLN A 176 -25.28 -0.88 -3.64
N ARG A 177 -24.31 -0.26 -2.97
CA ARG A 177 -24.37 1.16 -2.61
C ARG A 177 -23.28 1.92 -3.33
N THR A 178 -23.48 3.22 -3.50
CA THR A 178 -22.40 4.11 -3.91
C THR A 178 -21.33 4.06 -2.83
N GLY A 179 -20.11 3.68 -3.21
CA GLY A 179 -18.95 3.72 -2.33
C GLY A 179 -18.57 5.17 -1.99
N PRO A 180 -17.61 5.37 -1.08
CA PRO A 180 -17.05 6.70 -0.88
C PRO A 180 -16.39 7.19 -2.17
N GLN A 181 -16.41 8.52 -2.35
CA GLN A 181 -15.77 9.16 -3.48
C GLN A 181 -14.24 9.24 -3.34
N THR A 182 -13.73 9.02 -2.13
CA THR A 182 -12.30 9.02 -1.83
C THR A 182 -11.80 7.60 -1.59
N VAL A 183 -10.71 7.24 -2.25
CA VAL A 183 -10.03 5.93 -2.12
C VAL A 183 -8.58 6.15 -1.76
N THR A 184 -8.11 5.56 -0.66
CA THR A 184 -6.68 5.54 -0.32
C THR A 184 -6.04 4.26 -0.86
N VAL A 185 -5.00 4.43 -1.68
CA VAL A 185 -4.15 3.36 -2.20
C VAL A 185 -2.85 3.34 -1.41
N ALA A 186 -2.68 2.32 -0.57
CA ALA A 186 -1.45 2.10 0.19
C ALA A 186 -0.49 1.20 -0.59
N ILE A 187 0.72 1.69 -0.84
CA ILE A 187 1.77 0.97 -1.58
C ILE A 187 2.85 0.56 -0.58
N ASN A 188 3.19 -0.73 -0.54
CA ASN A 188 4.35 -1.21 0.22
C ASN A 188 5.55 -1.47 -0.70
N PRO A 189 6.47 -0.50 -0.84
CA PRO A 189 7.67 -0.66 -1.64
C PRO A 189 8.80 -1.38 -0.88
N SER A 190 8.57 -1.84 0.36
CA SER A 190 9.56 -2.56 1.15
C SER A 190 9.83 -3.94 0.55
N ILE A 191 11.11 -4.22 0.28
CA ILE A 191 11.62 -5.52 -0.15
C ILE A 191 12.97 -5.80 0.52
N SER A 192 13.38 -7.07 0.53
CA SER A 192 14.69 -7.46 1.07
C SER A 192 15.84 -6.78 0.33
N ALA A 193 16.96 -6.57 1.02
CA ALA A 193 18.15 -5.91 0.48
C ALA A 193 18.89 -6.73 -0.61
N GLY A 194 18.50 -7.97 -0.84
CA GLY A 194 18.99 -8.81 -1.94
C GLY A 194 18.04 -8.89 -3.14
N GLU A 195 16.88 -8.24 -3.08
CA GLU A 195 15.85 -8.34 -4.12
C GLU A 195 15.99 -7.25 -5.18
N ASP A 196 15.53 -7.52 -6.40
CA ASP A 196 15.61 -6.57 -7.51
C ASP A 196 14.63 -5.39 -7.31
N ALA A 197 15.09 -4.18 -7.60
CA ALA A 197 14.29 -2.96 -7.71
C ALA A 197 13.09 -3.12 -8.65
N GLU A 198 13.18 -4.01 -9.64
CA GLU A 198 12.08 -4.33 -10.52
C GLU A 198 10.82 -4.80 -9.78
N LYS A 199 10.96 -5.50 -8.64
CA LYS A 199 9.82 -5.88 -7.81
C LYS A 199 9.11 -4.66 -7.20
N ILE A 200 9.87 -3.63 -6.84
CA ILE A 200 9.31 -2.35 -6.35
C ILE A 200 8.58 -1.67 -7.51
N PHE A 201 9.24 -1.60 -8.67
CA PHE A 201 8.68 -0.99 -9.88
C PHE A 201 7.29 -1.53 -10.20
N TRP A 202 7.12 -2.85 -10.26
CA TRP A 202 5.82 -3.45 -10.61
C TRP A 202 4.73 -3.23 -9.56
N ARG A 203 5.08 -3.12 -8.27
CA ARG A 203 4.13 -2.77 -7.20
C ARG A 203 3.65 -1.34 -7.34
N GLY A 204 4.58 -0.41 -7.55
CA GLY A 204 4.27 1.00 -7.81
C GLY A 204 3.44 1.16 -9.08
N ALA A 205 3.88 0.55 -10.18
CA ALA A 205 3.22 0.60 -11.48
C ALA A 205 1.77 0.10 -11.42
N ALA A 206 1.51 -1.04 -10.76
CA ALA A 206 0.16 -1.56 -10.58
C ALA A 206 -0.72 -0.61 -9.75
N ALA A 207 -0.18 0.00 -8.70
CA ALA A 207 -0.91 0.93 -7.86
C ALA A 207 -1.20 2.26 -8.58
N LEU A 208 -0.25 2.80 -9.34
CA LEU A 208 -0.43 4.03 -10.12
C LEU A 208 -1.39 3.81 -11.29
N CYS A 209 -1.33 2.67 -11.97
CA CYS A 209 -2.32 2.31 -12.99
C CYS A 209 -3.73 2.21 -12.40
N LEU A 210 -3.87 1.60 -11.20
CA LEU A 210 -5.15 1.57 -10.50
C LEU A 210 -5.63 2.99 -10.14
N ALA A 211 -4.74 3.84 -9.64
CA ALA A 211 -5.05 5.22 -9.30
C ALA A 211 -5.51 6.04 -10.52
N ASP A 212 -4.85 5.86 -11.68
CA ASP A 212 -5.25 6.47 -12.95
C ASP A 212 -6.66 6.05 -13.36
N LYS A 213 -6.92 4.74 -13.39
CA LYS A 213 -8.25 4.19 -13.73
C LYS A 213 -9.35 4.66 -12.77
N LEU A 214 -9.06 4.75 -11.47
CA LEU A 214 -9.99 5.28 -10.46
C LEU A 214 -10.24 6.79 -10.63
N THR A 215 -9.19 7.55 -10.97
CA THR A 215 -9.31 8.99 -11.23
C THR A 215 -10.16 9.24 -12.47
N VAL A 216 -9.94 8.50 -13.56
CA VAL A 216 -10.79 8.53 -14.77
C VAL A 216 -12.24 8.15 -14.47
N ALA A 217 -12.47 7.25 -13.51
CA ALA A 217 -13.81 6.87 -13.05
C ALA A 217 -14.47 7.92 -12.13
N GLY A 218 -13.80 9.02 -11.81
CA GLY A 218 -14.32 10.14 -11.02
C GLY A 218 -14.06 10.04 -9.51
N TYR A 219 -13.13 9.20 -9.06
CA TYR A 219 -12.76 9.08 -7.65
C TYR A 219 -11.57 9.97 -7.29
N ASN A 220 -11.59 10.50 -6.07
CA ASN A 220 -10.45 11.17 -5.46
C ASN A 220 -9.51 10.10 -4.89
N VAL A 221 -8.32 9.97 -5.45
CA VAL A 221 -7.36 8.95 -5.00
C VAL A 221 -6.31 9.56 -4.10
N GLU A 222 -6.14 9.06 -2.88
CA GLU A 222 -4.99 9.34 -2.02
C GLU A 222 -3.94 8.22 -2.20
N ILE A 223 -2.66 8.57 -2.29
CA ILE A 223 -1.58 7.58 -2.42
C ILE A 223 -0.64 7.73 -1.24
N VAL A 224 -0.44 6.61 -0.54
CA VAL A 224 0.35 6.53 0.67
C VAL A 224 1.39 5.43 0.51
N LEU A 225 2.65 5.73 0.82
CA LEU A 225 3.69 4.72 0.98
C LEU A 225 3.63 4.18 2.41
N LEU A 226 3.53 2.87 2.53
CA LEU A 226 3.50 2.15 3.80
C LEU A 226 4.70 1.24 3.88
N PHE A 227 5.62 1.56 4.78
CA PHE A 227 6.82 0.78 5.01
C PHE A 227 6.66 0.00 6.30
N CYS A 228 6.98 -1.30 6.24
CA CYS A 228 6.99 -2.16 7.42
C CYS A 228 8.39 -2.75 7.52
N VAL A 229 9.05 -2.51 8.64
CA VAL A 229 10.43 -2.93 8.83
C VAL A 229 10.58 -3.55 10.21
N HIS A 230 11.41 -4.57 10.29
CA HIS A 230 11.62 -5.36 11.49
C HIS A 230 13.06 -5.22 11.98
N GLY A 231 13.27 -5.06 13.28
CA GLY A 231 14.61 -5.10 13.89
C GLY A 231 15.49 -3.88 13.60
N LEU A 232 14.90 -2.71 13.42
CA LEU A 232 15.63 -1.46 13.13
C LEU A 232 16.28 -0.82 14.34
N PHE A 233 15.58 -0.82 15.46
CA PHE A 233 16.07 -0.18 16.68
C PHE A 233 17.03 -1.15 17.33
N THR A 234 18.33 -0.93 17.11
CA THR A 234 19.40 -1.54 17.89
C THR A 234 19.98 -0.45 18.78
N GLU A 235 19.19 0.10 19.71
CA GLU A 235 19.80 0.94 20.74
C GLU A 235 20.78 0.10 21.54
N SER A 236 21.96 0.66 21.76
CA SER A 236 23.15 0.00 22.32
C SER A 236 23.15 -0.11 23.85
N SER A 237 22.11 0.36 24.55
CA SER A 237 22.06 0.38 26.02
C SER A 237 21.00 -0.53 26.64
N ILE A 238 20.02 -0.98 25.86
CA ILE A 238 19.01 -1.94 26.29
C ILE A 238 18.97 -2.98 25.19
N ARG A 239 18.93 -4.26 25.53
CA ARG A 239 18.72 -5.35 24.57
C ARG A 239 17.41 -5.09 23.80
N ALA A 240 17.46 -4.25 22.78
CA ALA A 240 16.36 -4.02 21.87
C ALA A 240 16.09 -5.39 21.27
N SER A 241 14.97 -5.95 21.70
CA SER A 241 14.63 -7.31 21.33
C SER A 241 14.53 -7.32 19.81
N ARG A 242 14.95 -8.41 19.16
CA ARG A 242 14.70 -8.64 17.74
C ARG A 242 13.21 -8.49 17.34
N ASP A 243 12.31 -8.24 18.27
CA ASP A 243 10.87 -8.18 18.08
C ASP A 243 10.30 -6.77 17.87
N ASP A 244 11.12 -5.70 17.82
CA ASP A 244 10.59 -4.35 17.58
C ASP A 244 10.30 -4.13 16.10
N ASP A 245 9.04 -3.81 15.80
CA ASP A 245 8.52 -3.54 14.46
C ASP A 245 8.35 -2.03 14.27
N ALA A 246 8.66 -1.53 13.09
CA ALA A 246 8.41 -0.15 12.69
C ALA A 246 7.46 -0.09 11.49
N VAL A 247 6.49 0.81 11.56
CA VAL A 247 5.63 1.16 10.44
C VAL A 247 5.79 2.65 10.16
N ILE A 248 6.23 2.98 8.94
CA ILE A 248 6.27 4.35 8.45
C ILE A 248 5.19 4.52 7.41
N GLU A 249 4.35 5.54 7.58
CA GLU A 249 3.36 5.96 6.61
C GLU A 249 3.78 7.32 6.03
N CYS A 250 3.83 7.46 4.72
CA CYS A 250 4.13 8.73 4.05
C CYS A 250 3.09 9.01 2.97
N CYS A 251 2.33 10.10 3.11
CA CYS A 251 1.45 10.56 2.05
C CYS A 251 2.28 11.15 0.91
N VAL A 252 2.11 10.62 -0.30
CA VAL A 252 2.81 11.09 -1.50
C VAL A 252 1.89 11.94 -2.36
N LYS A 253 0.60 11.62 -2.35
CA LYS A 253 -0.43 12.37 -3.06
C LYS A 253 -1.69 12.44 -2.22
N SER A 254 -2.07 13.64 -1.82
CA SER A 254 -3.35 13.88 -1.15
C SER A 254 -4.52 13.56 -2.08
N ALA A 255 -5.66 13.13 -1.51
CA ALA A 255 -6.90 12.87 -2.24
C ALA A 255 -7.33 14.01 -3.16
N ARG A 256 -7.07 15.26 -2.76
CA ARG A 256 -7.50 16.48 -3.46
C ARG A 256 -6.50 16.96 -4.52
N ALA A 257 -5.27 16.45 -4.50
CA ALA A 257 -4.26 16.84 -5.47
C ALA A 257 -4.54 16.19 -6.84
N PRO A 258 -4.14 16.82 -7.97
CA PRO A 258 -4.18 16.17 -9.27
C PRO A 258 -3.26 14.94 -9.30
N LEU A 259 -3.56 13.98 -10.17
CA LEU A 259 -2.73 12.80 -10.36
C LEU A 259 -1.58 13.14 -11.32
N ASP A 260 -0.37 13.33 -10.79
CA ASP A 260 0.85 13.49 -11.60
C ASP A 260 1.64 12.17 -11.63
N LEU A 261 1.48 11.41 -12.71
CA LEU A 261 2.15 10.11 -12.86
C LEU A 261 3.68 10.22 -12.90
N ASN A 262 4.23 11.34 -13.40
CA ASN A 262 5.69 11.50 -13.50
C ASN A 262 6.31 11.66 -12.12
N ALA A 263 5.76 12.55 -11.29
CA ALA A 263 6.22 12.75 -9.92
C ALA A 263 5.95 11.51 -9.04
N LEU A 264 4.81 10.84 -9.25
CA LEU A 264 4.46 9.64 -8.49
C LEU A 264 5.30 8.43 -8.86
N ALA A 265 5.72 8.29 -10.12
CA ALA A 265 6.62 7.21 -10.54
C ALA A 265 7.98 7.28 -9.82
N VAL A 266 8.49 8.49 -9.55
CA VAL A 266 9.73 8.70 -8.80
C VAL A 266 9.63 8.13 -7.38
N SER A 267 8.49 8.30 -6.71
CA SER A 267 8.32 7.92 -5.31
C SER A 267 7.84 6.47 -5.15
N ALA A 268 6.95 6.00 -6.02
CA ALA A 268 6.31 4.69 -5.91
C ALA A 268 7.02 3.58 -6.70
N CYS A 269 7.63 3.91 -7.85
CA CYS A 269 8.16 2.90 -8.79
C CYS A 269 9.68 2.83 -8.80
N LEU A 270 10.37 3.95 -8.61
CA LEU A 270 11.82 3.98 -8.65
C LEU A 270 12.38 3.34 -7.37
N GLY A 271 13.06 2.21 -7.50
CA GLY A 271 13.58 1.45 -6.36
C GLY A 271 14.57 2.24 -5.48
N ALA A 272 15.26 3.22 -6.06
CA ALA A 272 16.15 4.12 -5.33
C ALA A 272 15.43 4.92 -4.24
N PHE A 273 14.22 5.42 -4.50
CA PHE A 273 13.48 6.29 -3.58
C PHE A 273 13.27 5.66 -2.19
N PRO A 274 12.60 4.48 -2.08
CA PRO A 274 12.45 3.83 -0.79
C PRO A 274 13.80 3.43 -0.17
N ARG A 275 14.76 3.03 -1.01
CA ARG A 275 16.08 2.57 -0.54
C ARG A 275 16.96 3.68 0.02
N GLU A 276 16.73 4.93 -0.36
CA GLU A 276 17.51 6.05 0.17
C GLU A 276 16.78 6.79 1.28
N LEU A 277 15.50 7.11 1.07
CA LEU A 277 14.79 8.00 1.99
C LEU A 277 14.36 7.29 3.26
N ILE A 278 13.77 6.08 3.16
CA ILE A 278 13.28 5.39 4.35
C ILE A 278 14.44 5.05 5.28
N PHE A 279 15.53 4.51 4.74
CA PHE A 279 16.67 4.10 5.57
C PHE A 279 17.27 5.29 6.30
N LYS A 280 17.38 6.45 5.63
CA LYS A 280 17.79 7.69 6.31
C LYS A 280 16.81 8.09 7.42
N THR A 281 15.49 8.09 7.16
CA THR A 281 14.48 8.42 8.20
C THR A 281 14.41 7.43 9.36
N LEU A 282 14.86 6.20 9.16
CA LEU A 282 14.85 5.18 10.19
C LEU A 282 16.07 5.24 11.10
N CYS A 283 17.17 5.79 10.60
CA CYS A 283 18.41 5.93 11.36
C CYS A 283 18.47 7.25 12.15
N THR A 284 17.47 8.12 11.98
CA THR A 284 17.22 9.35 12.77
C THR A 284 16.22 9.11 13.89
#